data_AF-A0A556UEU0-F1
#
_entry.id   AF-A0A556UEU0-F1
#
_cell.length_a   1.000
_cell.length_b   1.000
_cell.length_c   1.000
_cell.angle_alpha   90.00
_cell.angle_beta   90.00
_cell.angle_gamma   90.00
#
_symmetry.space_group_name_H-M   'P 1'
#
loop_
_entity.id
_entity.type
_entity.pdbx_description
1 polymer ?
#
loop_
_entity_poly.entity_id
_entity_poly.type
_entity_poly.pdbx_seq_one_letter_code
_entity_poly.pdbx_strand_id
1 'polypeptide(L)'
;MNGDERNMFWQSHRPQSTSNVPVIFLSLVFLTIIELVNTTVPCNQSCSKTIHKSVKLSKLMKRNTAELIKAYQSNEGDFANQFCKMQMDNVPSSSLSGETSSDRSLSIYTRLKEFQPHIKKVLKQQTDLMPPQSLLLKSLNETLQQTGHLAYRINCILQILQPNIPIPELATGPTGIPLPQNVFQQKVYGCVVLTRLNKFLSKVVDELRSFKGNVCVKKRNYGNVIEQMDNHFQRFFKV
;
A
#
# COMPACT_ATOMS: atom_id res chain seq x y z
N MET A 1 54.48 7.95 -67.43
CA MET A 1 55.51 8.96 -67.13
C MET A 1 54.80 10.27 -66.87
N ASN A 2 55.03 10.83 -65.67
CA ASN A 2 54.91 12.24 -65.24
C ASN A 2 53.55 12.93 -65.47
N GLY A 3 52.89 13.54 -64.48
CA GLY A 3 53.35 14.13 -63.23
C GLY A 3 52.78 15.55 -63.14
N ASP A 4 52.23 15.88 -61.98
CA ASP A 4 51.99 17.23 -61.40
C ASP A 4 51.02 18.21 -62.10
N GLU A 5 49.87 18.48 -61.48
CA GLU A 5 49.58 19.44 -60.39
C GLU A 5 49.25 20.85 -60.88
N ARG A 6 48.00 21.28 -60.68
CA ARG A 6 47.66 22.42 -59.79
C ARG A 6 46.15 22.75 -59.80
N ASN A 7 45.55 22.44 -58.66
CA ASN A 7 44.95 23.37 -57.70
C ASN A 7 43.88 24.42 -58.12
N MET A 8 42.87 24.46 -57.23
CA MET A 8 42.02 25.58 -56.78
C MET A 8 40.64 25.81 -57.40
N PHE A 9 39.61 25.65 -56.55
CA PHE A 9 38.68 26.68 -56.03
C PHE A 9 37.16 26.30 -55.99
N TRP A 10 36.68 26.09 -54.76
CA TRP A 10 35.35 26.24 -54.11
C TRP A 10 34.03 25.68 -54.67
N GLN A 11 33.31 24.98 -53.79
CA GLN A 11 31.99 25.36 -53.23
C GLN A 11 31.68 24.39 -52.06
N SER A 12 31.96 24.76 -50.82
CA SER A 12 31.03 25.32 -49.82
C SER A 12 29.71 24.53 -49.63
N HIS A 13 29.70 23.57 -48.69
CA HIS A 13 28.50 23.22 -47.92
C HIS A 13 28.88 22.92 -46.46
N ARG A 14 28.68 23.92 -45.60
CA ARG A 14 28.56 23.78 -44.15
C ARG A 14 27.10 23.44 -43.83
N PRO A 15 26.81 22.40 -43.05
CA PRO A 15 25.64 22.40 -42.17
C PRO A 15 26.07 22.84 -40.77
N GLN A 16 25.30 23.80 -40.27
CA GLN A 16 25.34 24.38 -38.93
C GLN A 16 25.34 23.34 -37.81
N SER A 17 26.09 23.69 -36.76
CA SER A 17 25.90 23.25 -35.38
C SER A 17 24.42 23.13 -34.98
N THR A 18 24.01 21.95 -34.51
CA THR A 18 22.94 21.83 -33.50
C THR A 18 23.37 20.83 -32.44
N SER A 19 24.04 21.34 -31.42
CA SER A 19 24.45 20.66 -30.20
C SER A 19 23.26 20.32 -29.30
N ASN A 20 22.26 19.56 -29.79
CA ASN A 20 21.04 19.24 -29.03
C ASN A 20 20.88 17.76 -28.69
N VAL A 21 21.76 16.90 -29.20
CA VAL A 21 21.75 15.46 -28.88
C VAL A 21 22.08 15.15 -27.40
N PRO A 22 23.08 15.79 -26.74
CA PRO A 22 23.39 15.43 -25.35
C PRO A 22 22.31 15.86 -24.35
N VAL A 23 21.51 16.88 -24.67
CA VAL A 23 20.44 17.39 -23.79
C VAL A 23 19.25 16.44 -23.74
N ILE A 24 18.92 15.78 -24.85
CA ILE A 24 17.82 14.81 -24.92
C ILE A 24 18.17 13.53 -24.16
N PHE A 25 19.40 13.04 -24.29
CA PHE A 25 19.88 11.88 -23.53
C PHE A 25 19.96 12.16 -22.04
N LEU A 26 20.46 13.32 -21.63
CA LEU A 26 20.45 13.74 -20.22
C LEU A 26 19.02 13.83 -19.68
N SER A 27 18.08 14.40 -20.45
CA SER A 27 16.67 14.51 -20.03
C SER A 27 15.99 13.15 -19.86
N LEU A 28 16.27 12.19 -20.76
CA LEU A 28 15.78 10.82 -20.63
C LEU A 28 16.40 10.08 -19.43
N VAL A 29 17.69 10.30 -19.16
CA VAL A 29 18.37 9.75 -17.98
C VAL A 29 17.85 10.38 -16.68
N PHE A 30 17.53 11.68 -16.67
CA PHE A 30 16.90 12.32 -15.52
C PHE A 30 15.46 11.82 -15.31
N LEU A 31 14.70 11.57 -16.37
CA LEU A 31 13.36 10.99 -16.26
C LEU A 31 13.40 9.56 -15.72
N THR A 32 14.37 8.73 -16.11
CA THR A 32 14.53 7.39 -15.54
C THR A 32 15.04 7.42 -14.10
N ILE A 33 15.88 8.38 -13.72
CA ILE A 33 16.28 8.58 -12.31
C ILE A 33 15.10 9.06 -11.46
N ILE A 34 14.21 9.91 -11.99
CA ILE A 34 13.00 10.37 -11.30
C ILE A 34 11.97 9.23 -11.16
N GLU A 35 11.85 8.32 -12.12
CA GLU A 35 11.05 7.09 -11.97
C GLU A 35 11.68 6.10 -10.99
N LEU A 36 13.02 6.03 -10.90
CA LEU A 36 13.73 5.12 -10.00
C LEU A 36 13.70 5.61 -8.54
N VAL A 37 13.61 6.92 -8.31
CA VAL A 37 13.27 7.47 -6.99
C VAL A 37 11.78 7.33 -6.79
N ASN A 38 11.36 6.12 -6.42
CA ASN A 38 10.04 5.76 -5.92
C ASN A 38 9.33 6.98 -5.29
N THR A 39 8.38 7.55 -6.02
CA THR A 39 7.55 8.68 -5.58
C THR A 39 6.55 8.18 -4.54
N THR A 40 7.06 7.74 -3.40
CA THR A 40 6.25 7.48 -2.22
C THR A 40 5.63 8.80 -1.81
N VAL A 41 4.31 8.94 -2.02
CA VAL A 41 3.57 10.13 -1.59
C VAL A 41 3.86 10.35 -0.10
N PRO A 42 4.54 11.45 0.27
CA PRO A 42 5.05 11.63 1.62
C PRO A 42 3.90 11.73 2.61
N CYS A 43 4.03 11.02 3.73
CA CYS A 43 2.99 10.97 4.74
C CYS A 43 2.99 12.22 5.62
N ASN A 44 2.22 13.23 5.21
CA ASN A 44 2.11 14.53 5.90
C ASN A 44 1.16 14.52 7.13
N GLN A 45 0.94 13.37 7.77
CA GLN A 45 0.06 13.26 8.95
C GLN A 45 0.84 12.77 10.16
N SER A 46 0.56 13.37 11.32
CA SER A 46 1.19 12.95 12.58
C SER A 46 0.88 11.48 12.89
N CYS A 47 1.87 10.78 13.46
CA CYS A 47 1.80 9.36 13.81
C CYS A 47 0.49 8.98 14.52
N SER A 48 0.13 9.70 15.59
CA SER A 48 -1.09 9.44 16.36
C SER A 48 -2.38 9.60 15.53
N LYS A 49 -2.43 10.62 14.66
CA LYS A 49 -3.58 10.87 13.78
C LYS A 49 -3.71 9.78 12.72
N THR A 50 -2.58 9.33 12.16
CA THR A 50 -2.54 8.22 11.19
C THR A 50 -3.05 6.94 11.82
N ILE A 51 -2.52 6.53 12.98
CA ILE A 51 -2.98 5.34 13.72
C ILE A 51 -4.47 5.43 14.03
N HIS A 52 -4.94 6.55 14.58
CA HIS A 52 -6.35 6.71 14.94
C HIS A 52 -7.28 6.53 13.73
N LYS A 53 -6.94 7.13 12.59
CA LYS A 53 -7.69 6.97 11.35
C LYS A 53 -7.63 5.53 10.82
N SER A 54 -6.47 4.88 10.92
CA SER A 54 -6.32 3.46 10.54
C SER A 54 -7.21 2.55 11.38
N VAL A 55 -7.26 2.75 12.71
CA VAL A 55 -8.16 1.99 13.60
C VAL A 55 -9.63 2.22 13.23
N LYS A 56 -10.03 3.46 12.95
CA LYS A 56 -11.41 3.77 12.55
C LYS A 56 -11.78 3.09 11.23
N LEU A 57 -10.88 3.15 10.24
CA LEU A 57 -11.08 2.52 8.94
C LEU A 57 -11.13 1.00 9.04
N SER A 58 -10.21 0.37 9.76
CA SER A 58 -10.17 -1.09 9.90
C SER A 58 -11.40 -1.64 10.64
N LYS A 59 -11.91 -0.92 11.64
CA LYS A 59 -13.19 -1.26 12.30
C LYS A 59 -14.38 -1.18 11.33
N LEU A 60 -14.45 -0.11 10.54
CA LEU A 60 -15.50 0.06 9.54
C LEU A 60 -15.44 -1.06 8.51
N MET A 61 -14.26 -1.32 7.95
CA MET A 61 -14.04 -2.41 6.99
C MET A 61 -14.47 -3.75 7.58
N LYS A 62 -14.05 -4.10 8.81
CA LYS A 62 -14.47 -5.34 9.48
C LYS A 62 -15.99 -5.48 9.52
N ARG A 63 -16.70 -4.43 9.95
CA ARG A 63 -18.16 -4.44 10.00
C ARG A 63 -18.78 -4.62 8.61
N ASN A 64 -18.32 -3.82 7.65
CA ASN A 64 -18.85 -3.85 6.28
C ASN A 64 -18.57 -5.19 5.59
N THR A 65 -17.38 -5.78 5.79
CA THR A 65 -17.05 -7.10 5.27
C THR A 65 -17.90 -8.18 5.92
N ALA A 66 -18.23 -8.08 7.21
CA ALA A 66 -19.15 -9.02 7.86
C ALA A 66 -20.56 -8.96 7.25
N GLU A 67 -21.09 -7.76 6.98
CA GLU A 67 -22.38 -7.61 6.30
C GLU A 67 -22.31 -8.06 4.83
N LEU A 68 -21.19 -7.79 4.14
CA LEU A 68 -20.95 -8.27 2.79
C LEU A 68 -20.91 -9.80 2.72
N ILE A 69 -20.32 -10.49 3.69
CA ILE A 69 -20.34 -11.95 3.75
C ILE A 69 -21.76 -12.47 3.85
N LYS A 70 -22.60 -11.88 4.71
CA LYS A 70 -24.01 -12.26 4.83
C LYS A 70 -24.75 -12.06 3.52
N ALA A 71 -24.61 -10.87 2.92
CA ALA A 71 -25.24 -10.56 1.63
C ALA A 71 -24.77 -11.52 0.53
N TYR A 72 -23.47 -11.84 0.50
CA TYR A 72 -22.91 -12.83 -0.42
C TYR A 72 -23.59 -14.18 -0.20
N GLN A 73 -23.59 -14.72 1.02
CA GLN A 73 -24.21 -16.00 1.35
C GLN A 73 -25.70 -16.08 1.00
N SER A 74 -26.46 -15.01 1.27
CA SER A 74 -27.88 -14.94 0.92
C SER A 74 -28.16 -15.00 -0.58
N ASN A 75 -27.23 -14.57 -1.42
CA ASN A 75 -27.34 -14.68 -2.89
C ASN A 75 -26.93 -16.07 -3.42
N GLU A 76 -26.26 -16.89 -2.61
CA GLU A 76 -25.66 -18.17 -3.07
C GLU A 76 -26.39 -19.44 -2.60
N GLY A 77 -27.39 -19.33 -1.71
CA GLY A 77 -28.27 -20.44 -1.27
C GLY A 77 -27.84 -21.15 0.03
N ASP A 78 -28.61 -22.17 0.45
CA ASP A 78 -28.59 -22.76 1.81
C ASP A 78 -27.25 -23.36 2.28
N PHE A 79 -26.37 -23.76 1.37
CA PHE A 79 -25.08 -24.37 1.70
C PHE A 79 -23.91 -23.37 1.79
N ALA A 80 -24.15 -22.09 1.49
CA ALA A 80 -23.10 -21.06 1.43
C ALA A 80 -22.29 -20.98 2.73
N ASN A 81 -22.95 -21.08 3.90
CA ASN A 81 -22.30 -21.01 5.21
C ASN A 81 -21.19 -22.05 5.44
N GLN A 82 -21.34 -23.26 4.89
CA GLN A 82 -20.34 -24.32 5.05
C GLN A 82 -19.15 -24.09 4.11
N PHE A 83 -19.43 -23.64 2.89
CA PHE A 83 -18.41 -23.38 1.86
C PHE A 83 -17.47 -22.23 2.22
N CYS A 84 -17.96 -21.18 2.88
CA CYS A 84 -17.13 -20.05 3.32
C CYS A 84 -16.04 -20.43 4.33
N LYS A 85 -16.18 -21.59 4.99
CA LYS A 85 -15.21 -22.10 5.98
C LYS A 85 -14.19 -23.07 5.37
N MET A 86 -14.30 -23.40 4.09
CA MET A 86 -13.34 -24.28 3.43
C MET A 86 -11.93 -23.69 3.51
N GLN A 87 -10.97 -24.58 3.73
CA GLN A 87 -9.57 -24.22 3.57
C GLN A 87 -9.25 -24.13 2.07
N MET A 88 -8.46 -23.12 1.72
CA MET A 88 -7.93 -22.91 0.38
C MET A 88 -6.55 -22.30 0.54
N ASP A 89 -5.55 -22.97 -0.02
CA ASP A 89 -4.16 -22.54 0.09
C ASP A 89 -3.87 -21.30 -0.76
N ASN A 90 -4.61 -21.14 -1.86
CA ASN A 90 -4.49 -20.02 -2.80
C ASN A 90 -5.24 -18.76 -2.36
N VAL A 91 -5.40 -18.52 -1.05
CA VAL A 91 -6.04 -17.30 -0.52
C VAL A 91 -5.16 -16.71 0.59
N PRO A 92 -4.94 -15.38 0.64
CA PRO A 92 -4.00 -14.76 1.58
C PRO A 92 -4.30 -15.12 3.02
N SER A 93 -3.28 -15.47 3.81
CA SER A 93 -3.49 -15.86 5.20
C SER A 93 -4.09 -14.72 6.03
N SER A 94 -4.89 -15.10 7.03
CA SER A 94 -5.37 -14.16 8.05
C SER A 94 -4.40 -13.95 9.21
N SER A 95 -3.22 -14.60 9.21
CA SER A 95 -2.20 -14.43 10.24
C SER A 95 -1.37 -13.17 10.03
N LEU A 96 -0.97 -12.58 11.16
CA LEU A 96 0.07 -11.57 11.22
C LEU A 96 1.34 -12.23 11.75
N SER A 97 2.49 -11.71 11.34
CA SER A 97 3.82 -12.14 11.74
C SER A 97 4.65 -10.92 12.14
N GLY A 98 5.77 -11.15 12.82
CA GLY A 98 6.71 -10.08 13.20
C GLY A 98 6.78 -9.84 14.70
N GLU A 99 7.99 -9.57 15.17
CA GLU A 99 8.28 -9.33 16.58
C GLU A 99 8.10 -7.85 16.92
N THR A 100 8.60 -6.96 16.05
CA THR A 100 8.55 -5.52 16.24
C THR A 100 7.29 -4.89 15.66
N SER A 101 6.98 -3.66 16.08
CA SER A 101 5.85 -2.90 15.52
C SER A 101 6.01 -2.62 14.02
N SER A 102 7.24 -2.46 13.54
CA SER A 102 7.54 -2.33 12.11
C SER A 102 7.30 -3.63 11.36
N ASP A 103 7.75 -4.78 11.88
CA ASP A 103 7.55 -6.08 11.21
C ASP A 103 6.08 -6.41 11.11
N ARG A 104 5.31 -6.14 12.18
CA ARG A 104 3.86 -6.35 12.18
C ARG A 104 3.15 -5.39 11.24
N SER A 105 3.58 -4.13 11.18
CA SER A 105 3.05 -3.17 10.19
C SER A 105 3.35 -3.62 8.76
N LEU A 106 4.53 -4.18 8.51
CA LEU A 106 4.92 -4.73 7.21
C LEU A 106 4.07 -5.96 6.88
N SER A 107 3.87 -6.86 7.84
CA SER A 107 2.99 -8.01 7.70
C SER A 107 1.56 -7.58 7.34
N ILE A 108 1.01 -6.57 8.01
CA ILE A 108 -0.31 -6.01 7.67
C ILE A 108 -0.32 -5.44 6.25
N TYR A 109 0.67 -4.62 5.90
CA TYR A 109 0.79 -4.01 4.56
C TYR A 109 0.84 -5.08 3.48
N THR A 110 1.69 -6.09 3.65
CA THR A 110 1.84 -7.21 2.73
C THR A 110 0.54 -7.96 2.54
N ARG A 111 -0.14 -8.34 3.62
CA ARG A 111 -1.43 -9.03 3.53
C ARG A 111 -2.51 -8.18 2.86
N LEU A 112 -2.57 -6.88 3.11
CA LEU A 112 -3.52 -5.99 2.42
C LEU A 112 -3.28 -5.97 0.91
N LYS A 113 -2.02 -5.89 0.49
CA LYS A 113 -1.63 -5.93 -0.92
C LYS A 113 -1.89 -7.28 -1.57
N GLU A 114 -1.73 -8.38 -0.83
CA GLU A 114 -2.12 -9.71 -1.28
C GLU A 114 -3.64 -9.83 -1.42
N PHE A 115 -4.46 -9.30 -0.49
CA PHE A 115 -5.92 -9.38 -0.60
C PHE A 115 -6.50 -8.60 -1.79
N GLN A 116 -5.89 -7.48 -2.20
CA GLN A 116 -6.38 -6.64 -3.31
C GLN A 116 -6.71 -7.40 -4.60
N PRO A 117 -5.78 -8.15 -5.22
CA PRO A 117 -6.06 -8.89 -6.45
C PRO A 117 -7.12 -9.99 -6.25
N HIS A 118 -7.20 -10.60 -5.06
CA HIS A 118 -8.25 -11.57 -4.76
C HIS A 118 -9.64 -10.91 -4.71
N ILE A 119 -9.78 -9.78 -4.01
CA ILE A 119 -11.04 -9.01 -3.97
C ILE A 119 -11.44 -8.54 -5.38
N LYS A 120 -10.48 -8.05 -6.17
CA LYS A 120 -10.72 -7.65 -7.57
C LYS A 120 -11.21 -8.82 -8.42
N LYS A 121 -10.66 -10.02 -8.24
CA LYS A 121 -11.16 -11.22 -8.92
C LYS A 121 -12.60 -11.56 -8.51
N VAL A 122 -12.92 -11.52 -7.22
CA VAL A 122 -14.29 -11.78 -6.74
C VAL A 122 -15.28 -10.76 -7.32
N LEU A 123 -14.90 -9.49 -7.34
CA LEU A 123 -15.69 -8.44 -7.99
C LEU A 123 -15.93 -8.77 -9.46
N LYS A 124 -14.89 -9.12 -10.23
CA LYS A 124 -15.03 -9.50 -11.65
C LYS A 124 -15.97 -10.69 -11.84
N GLN A 125 -15.77 -11.76 -11.07
CA GLN A 125 -16.62 -12.96 -11.11
C GLN A 125 -18.08 -12.62 -10.84
N GLN A 126 -18.36 -11.76 -9.87
CA GLN A 126 -19.73 -11.35 -9.55
C GLN A 126 -20.32 -10.41 -10.60
N THR A 127 -19.52 -9.56 -11.26
CA THR A 127 -19.99 -8.73 -12.37
C THR A 127 -20.49 -9.59 -13.54
N ASP A 128 -19.85 -10.73 -13.77
CA ASP A 128 -20.26 -11.67 -14.84
C ASP A 128 -21.57 -12.43 -14.49
N LEU A 129 -21.95 -12.46 -13.21
CA LEU A 129 -23.09 -13.23 -12.69
C LEU A 129 -24.30 -12.37 -12.28
N MET A 130 -24.09 -11.08 -12.01
CA MET A 130 -25.10 -10.19 -11.43
C MET A 130 -25.37 -8.95 -12.30
N PRO A 131 -26.57 -8.35 -12.20
CA PRO A 131 -26.84 -7.08 -12.87
C PRO A 131 -25.92 -5.96 -12.33
N PRO A 132 -25.49 -4.99 -13.17
CA PRO A 132 -24.50 -3.98 -12.82
C PRO A 132 -24.84 -3.09 -11.60
N GLN A 133 -26.12 -2.97 -11.25
CA GLN A 133 -26.61 -2.12 -10.15
C GLN A 133 -26.79 -2.90 -8.84
N SER A 134 -26.26 -4.12 -8.72
CA SER A 134 -26.40 -4.89 -7.50
C SER A 134 -25.67 -4.23 -6.32
N LEU A 135 -26.32 -4.22 -5.15
CA LEU A 135 -25.72 -3.73 -3.91
C LEU A 135 -24.44 -4.52 -3.56
N LEU A 136 -24.40 -5.82 -3.92
CA LEU A 136 -23.24 -6.67 -3.70
C LEU A 136 -22.00 -6.16 -4.46
N LEU A 137 -22.16 -5.81 -5.75
CA LEU A 137 -21.07 -5.26 -6.57
C LEU A 137 -20.55 -3.94 -6.01
N LYS A 138 -21.46 -3.07 -5.57
CA LYS A 138 -21.09 -1.81 -4.91
C LYS A 138 -20.27 -2.06 -3.64
N SER A 139 -20.72 -2.94 -2.76
CA SER A 139 -20.01 -3.28 -1.51
C SER A 139 -18.67 -3.98 -1.75
N LEU A 140 -18.55 -4.82 -2.78
CA LEU A 140 -17.28 -5.43 -3.21
C LEU A 140 -16.29 -4.36 -3.68
N ASN A 141 -16.74 -3.43 -4.52
CA ASN A 141 -15.90 -2.33 -5.00
C ASN A 141 -15.47 -1.40 -3.85
N GLU A 142 -16.38 -1.04 -2.95
CA GLU A 142 -16.06 -0.26 -1.75
C GLU A 142 -15.01 -0.97 -0.87
N THR A 143 -15.15 -2.29 -0.69
CA THR A 143 -14.18 -3.09 0.07
C THR A 143 -12.80 -3.08 -0.59
N LEU A 144 -12.73 -3.15 -1.93
CA LEU A 144 -11.49 -3.06 -2.70
C LEU A 144 -10.81 -1.70 -2.49
N GLN A 145 -11.56 -0.60 -2.61
CA GLN A 145 -11.05 0.75 -2.41
C GLN A 145 -10.56 0.97 -0.97
N GLN A 146 -11.36 0.55 0.02
CA GLN A 146 -10.99 0.66 1.43
C GLN A 146 -9.74 -0.15 1.78
N THR A 147 -9.55 -1.32 1.16
CA THR A 147 -8.33 -2.13 1.31
C THR A 147 -7.11 -1.36 0.82
N GLY A 148 -7.21 -0.66 -0.32
CA GLY A 148 -6.15 0.23 -0.81
C GLY A 148 -5.89 1.43 0.11
N HIS A 149 -6.95 2.08 0.59
CA HIS A 149 -6.82 3.18 1.54
C HIS A 149 -6.17 2.76 2.85
N LEU A 150 -6.51 1.58 3.37
CA LEU A 150 -5.88 1.04 4.56
C LEU A 150 -4.40 0.72 4.29
N ALA A 151 -4.08 0.08 3.16
CA ALA A 151 -2.69 -0.22 2.79
C ALA A 151 -1.83 1.05 2.73
N TYR A 152 -2.34 2.13 2.13
CA TYR A 152 -1.68 3.42 2.12
C TYR A 152 -1.43 3.98 3.53
N ARG A 153 -2.40 3.86 4.44
CA ARG A 153 -2.22 4.31 5.83
C ARG A 153 -1.20 3.48 6.60
N ILE A 154 -1.16 2.17 6.36
CA ILE A 154 -0.16 1.30 6.98
C ILE A 154 1.24 1.61 6.44
N ASN A 155 1.36 1.87 5.13
CA ASN A 155 2.59 2.40 4.53
C ASN A 155 3.04 3.69 5.23
N CYS A 156 2.12 4.62 5.53
CA CYS A 156 2.48 5.79 6.32
C CYS A 156 2.99 5.47 7.73
N ILE A 157 2.42 4.47 8.41
CA ILE A 157 2.91 4.03 9.72
C ILE A 157 4.32 3.44 9.57
N LEU A 158 4.57 2.65 8.53
CA LEU A 158 5.88 2.08 8.23
C LEU A 158 6.93 3.15 7.97
N GLN A 159 6.65 4.16 7.15
CA GLN A 159 7.57 5.26 6.89
C GLN A 159 7.91 6.06 8.15
N ILE A 160 6.97 6.18 9.09
CA ILE A 160 7.20 6.84 10.38
C ILE A 160 8.08 5.97 11.29
N LEU A 161 7.86 4.66 11.30
CA LEU A 161 8.61 3.70 12.10
C LEU A 161 10.03 3.48 11.58
N GLN A 162 10.19 3.47 10.27
CA GLN A 162 11.43 3.18 9.57
C GLN A 162 11.65 4.22 8.45
N PRO A 163 11.94 5.47 8.80
CA PRO A 163 12.27 6.47 7.80
C PRO A 163 13.54 6.02 7.06
N ASN A 164 13.54 6.10 5.73
CA ASN A 164 14.62 5.71 4.82
C ASN A 164 14.73 4.22 4.46
N ILE A 165 13.84 3.34 4.93
CA ILE A 165 13.81 1.97 4.44
C ILE A 165 12.79 1.87 3.30
N PRO A 166 13.20 1.56 2.06
CA PRO A 166 12.27 1.33 0.97
C PRO A 166 11.41 0.11 1.31
N ILE A 167 10.10 0.26 1.19
CA ILE A 167 9.19 -0.85 1.44
C ILE A 167 9.37 -1.86 0.31
N PRO A 168 9.56 -3.16 0.62
CA PRO A 168 9.69 -4.18 -0.40
C PRO A 168 8.52 -4.14 -1.37
N GLU A 169 8.83 -4.06 -2.67
CA GLU A 169 7.85 -4.37 -3.70
C GLU A 169 7.50 -5.85 -3.58
N LEU A 170 6.21 -6.14 -3.50
CA LEU A 170 5.76 -7.52 -3.46
C LEU A 170 5.86 -8.06 -4.88
N ALA A 171 6.87 -8.90 -5.13
CA ALA A 171 6.78 -9.90 -6.18
C ALA A 171 5.45 -10.64 -6.01
N THR A 172 4.75 -10.90 -7.12
CA THR A 172 3.46 -11.60 -7.20
C THR A 172 3.25 -12.50 -5.98
N GLY A 173 2.36 -12.08 -5.06
CA GLY A 173 2.29 -12.67 -3.72
C GLY A 173 2.19 -14.20 -3.74
N PRO A 174 2.57 -14.89 -2.65
CA PRO A 174 2.69 -16.35 -2.60
C PRO A 174 1.40 -17.09 -2.98
N THR A 175 0.26 -16.41 -2.84
CA THR A 175 -1.03 -16.90 -3.27
C THR A 175 -1.27 -16.51 -4.72
N GLY A 176 -1.00 -17.44 -5.63
CA GLY A 176 -1.42 -17.33 -7.01
C GLY A 176 -2.93 -17.13 -7.08
N ILE A 177 -3.37 -16.20 -7.93
CA ILE A 177 -4.79 -16.05 -8.24
C ILE A 177 -5.22 -17.32 -8.96
N PRO A 178 -6.26 -18.04 -8.48
CA PRO A 178 -6.64 -19.31 -9.09
C PRO A 178 -6.98 -19.13 -10.57
N LEU A 179 -6.91 -20.20 -11.36
CA LEU A 179 -7.32 -20.22 -12.77
C LEU A 179 -8.83 -19.97 -12.95
N PRO A 180 -9.35 -19.88 -14.18
CA PRO A 180 -10.79 -19.86 -14.43
C PRO A 180 -11.48 -21.02 -13.70
N GLN A 181 -12.61 -20.70 -13.06
CA GLN A 181 -13.34 -21.60 -12.17
C GLN A 181 -14.78 -21.73 -12.68
N ASN A 182 -15.40 -22.88 -12.49
CA ASN A 182 -16.84 -23.00 -12.71
C ASN A 182 -17.62 -22.11 -11.72
N VAL A 183 -18.86 -21.75 -12.04
CA VAL A 183 -19.67 -20.81 -11.24
C VAL A 183 -19.70 -21.20 -9.75
N PHE A 184 -19.86 -22.49 -9.43
CA PHE A 184 -19.84 -22.96 -8.06
C PHE A 184 -18.51 -22.65 -7.35
N GLN A 185 -17.37 -23.00 -7.97
CA GLN A 185 -16.05 -22.70 -7.43
C GLN A 185 -15.80 -21.20 -7.24
N GLN A 186 -16.31 -20.35 -8.14
CA GLN A 186 -16.22 -18.89 -8.00
C GLN A 186 -16.96 -18.41 -6.74
N LYS A 187 -18.16 -18.94 -6.48
CA LYS A 187 -18.96 -18.63 -5.29
C LYS A 187 -18.25 -19.06 -4.01
N VAL A 188 -17.72 -20.28 -3.97
CA VAL A 188 -16.95 -20.78 -2.81
C VAL A 188 -15.72 -19.91 -2.59
N TYR A 189 -14.95 -19.63 -3.65
CA TYR A 189 -13.75 -18.82 -3.59
C TYR A 189 -14.03 -17.41 -3.06
N GLY A 190 -15.05 -16.74 -3.59
CA GLY A 190 -15.41 -15.40 -3.13
C GLY A 190 -15.78 -15.36 -1.66
N CYS A 191 -16.54 -16.34 -1.18
CA CYS A 191 -16.89 -16.39 0.23
C CYS A 191 -15.67 -16.67 1.14
N VAL A 192 -14.76 -17.56 0.73
CA VAL A 192 -13.52 -17.84 1.48
C VAL A 192 -12.62 -16.60 1.55
N VAL A 193 -12.45 -15.87 0.44
CA VAL A 193 -11.68 -14.61 0.39
C VAL A 193 -12.25 -13.60 1.38
N LEU A 194 -13.56 -13.33 1.32
CA LEU A 194 -14.22 -12.35 2.19
C LEU A 194 -14.16 -12.75 3.66
N THR A 195 -14.38 -14.03 3.97
CA THR A 195 -14.31 -14.57 5.33
C THR A 195 -12.90 -14.42 5.91
N ARG A 196 -11.88 -14.75 5.12
CA ARG A 196 -10.48 -14.65 5.54
C ARG A 196 -10.03 -13.20 5.69
N LEU A 197 -10.49 -12.30 4.82
CA LEU A 197 -10.31 -10.85 4.95
C LEU A 197 -10.93 -10.33 6.25
N ASN A 198 -12.15 -10.73 6.60
CA ASN A 198 -12.80 -10.29 7.84
C ASN A 198 -12.04 -10.76 9.11
N LYS A 199 -11.52 -12.01 9.07
CA LYS A 199 -10.67 -12.55 10.14
C LYS A 199 -9.35 -11.78 10.25
N PHE A 200 -8.72 -11.47 9.11
CA PHE A 200 -7.53 -10.63 9.04
C PHE A 200 -7.79 -9.24 9.62
N LEU A 201 -8.85 -8.55 9.18
CA LEU A 201 -9.22 -7.22 9.65
C LEU A 201 -9.46 -7.16 11.16
N SER A 202 -9.97 -8.25 11.76
CA SER A 202 -10.07 -8.35 13.22
C SER A 202 -8.70 -8.24 13.90
N LYS A 203 -7.69 -8.96 13.40
CA LYS A 203 -6.32 -8.87 13.93
C LYS A 203 -5.68 -7.51 13.67
N VAL A 204 -5.92 -6.92 12.49
CA VAL A 204 -5.44 -5.57 12.16
C VAL A 204 -6.01 -4.53 13.12
N VAL A 205 -7.29 -4.63 13.49
CA VAL A 205 -7.91 -3.74 14.48
C VAL A 205 -7.20 -3.85 15.83
N ASP A 206 -6.88 -5.06 16.26
CA ASP A 206 -6.23 -5.29 17.55
C ASP A 206 -4.78 -4.79 17.55
N GLU A 207 -4.03 -5.05 16.48
CA GLU A 207 -2.65 -4.57 16.33
C GLU A 207 -2.58 -3.04 16.25
N LEU A 208 -3.44 -2.40 15.46
CA LEU A 208 -3.45 -0.93 15.37
C LEU A 208 -3.85 -0.27 16.69
N ARG A 209 -4.64 -0.94 17.54
CA ARG A 209 -4.91 -0.45 18.90
C ARG A 209 -3.68 -0.60 19.78
N SER A 210 -2.90 -1.69 19.65
CA SER A 210 -1.66 -1.89 20.41
C SER A 210 -0.63 -0.80 20.12
N PHE A 211 -0.60 -0.25 18.90
CA PHE A 211 0.32 0.82 18.54
C PHE A 211 -0.05 2.17 19.18
N LYS A 212 -1.31 2.37 19.59
CA LYS A 212 -1.77 3.61 20.18
C LYS A 212 -1.10 3.82 21.54
N GLY A 213 -0.22 4.82 21.63
CA GLY A 213 0.51 5.18 22.86
C GLY A 213 1.88 4.51 22.99
N ASN A 214 2.08 3.33 22.39
CA ASN A 214 3.34 2.60 22.46
C ASN A 214 4.34 3.00 21.36
N VAL A 215 3.83 3.35 20.16
CA VAL A 215 4.68 3.67 19.00
C VAL A 215 4.87 5.17 18.82
N CYS A 216 3.80 5.95 18.98
CA CYS A 216 3.83 7.39 18.79
C CYS A 216 4.07 8.11 20.13
N VAL A 217 5.25 7.99 20.71
CA VAL A 217 5.60 8.77 21.91
C VAL A 217 5.88 10.22 21.48
N LYS A 218 5.09 11.16 22.01
CA LYS A 218 5.37 12.59 21.87
C LYS A 218 6.68 12.83 22.62
N LYS A 219 7.78 13.18 21.95
CA LYS A 219 8.97 13.72 22.63
C LYS A 219 8.49 14.85 23.53
N ARG A 220 8.50 14.66 24.86
CA ARG A 220 8.34 15.78 25.79
C ARG A 220 9.54 16.67 25.52
N ASN A 221 9.32 17.91 25.11
CA ASN A 221 10.37 18.92 25.04
C ASN A 221 10.93 19.09 26.46
N TYR A 222 12.04 18.42 26.76
CA TYR A 222 12.88 18.71 27.92
C TYR A 222 13.71 20.01 27.72
N GLY A 223 13.39 20.81 26.69
CA GLY A 223 14.08 22.06 26.38
C GLY A 223 13.71 23.26 27.28
N ASN A 224 12.62 23.20 28.05
CA ASN A 224 12.20 24.33 28.91
C ASN A 224 12.53 24.14 30.40
N VAL A 225 13.14 23.03 30.81
CA VAL A 225 13.50 22.81 32.24
C VAL A 225 14.91 23.31 32.53
N ILE A 226 15.81 23.32 31.54
CA ILE A 226 17.20 23.76 31.75
C ILE A 226 17.29 25.30 31.83
N GLU A 227 16.52 26.04 31.03
CA GLU A 227 16.47 27.51 31.10
C GLU A 227 15.85 28.05 32.40
N GLN A 228 15.04 27.23 33.09
CA GLN A 228 14.42 27.60 34.36
C GLN A 228 15.31 27.25 35.58
N MET A 229 16.23 26.28 35.43
CA MET A 229 17.24 25.98 36.45
C MET A 229 18.45 26.92 36.39
N ASP A 230 18.87 27.36 35.20
CA ASP A 230 19.97 28.33 35.05
C ASP A 230 19.60 29.72 35.58
N ASN A 231 18.37 30.18 35.36
CA ASN A 231 17.89 31.45 35.93
C ASN A 231 17.70 31.40 37.46
N HIS A 232 17.51 30.21 38.04
CA HIS A 232 17.41 30.05 39.48
C HIS A 232 18.80 30.02 40.14
N PHE A 233 19.81 29.41 39.49
CA PHE A 233 21.18 29.39 40.00
C PHE A 233 21.86 30.77 39.95
N GLN A 234 21.61 31.58 38.92
CA GLN A 234 22.17 32.95 38.86
C GLN A 234 21.59 33.92 39.90
N ARG A 235 20.44 33.61 40.53
CA ARG A 235 19.87 34.42 41.62
C ARG A 235 20.49 34.14 42.99
N PHE A 236 21.17 33.00 43.17
CA PHE A 236 21.75 32.61 44.46
C PHE A 236 23.21 33.01 44.66
N PHE A 237 23.90 33.47 43.62
CA PHE A 237 25.32 33.86 43.67
C PHE A 237 25.58 35.37 43.51
N LYS A 238 24.56 36.22 43.67
CA LYS A 238 24.75 37.67 43.85
C LYS A 238 24.58 38.02 45.33
N VAL A 239 25.65 37.85 46.09
CA VAL A 239 25.94 38.57 47.34
C VAL A 239 27.39 39.01 47.28
#